data_AF-A0A150GBD6-F1
#
_entry.id   AF-A0A150GBD6-F1
#
_cell.length_a   1.000
_cell.length_b   1.000
_cell.length_c   1.000
_cell.angle_alpha   90.00
_cell.angle_beta   90.00
_cell.angle_gamma   90.00
#
_symmetry.space_group_name_H-M   'P 1'
#
loop_
_entity.id
_entity.type
_entity.pdbx_description
1 polymer ?
#
loop_
_entity_poly.entity_id
_entity_poly.type
_entity_poly.pdbx_seq_one_letter_code
_entity_poly.pdbx_strand_id
1 'polypeptide(L)'
;MIRLLLDYGADPDAPTPRGWTALSYAVAKGKYGAVEDKGIYPEDVLLYYGAKVYGNGPPALGSRSPRQSYNPEDAAFCRERGSYQSPFPAP
;
A
#
# COMPACT_ATOMS: atom_id res chain seq x y z
N MET A 1 6.19 -0.26 -8.70
CA MET A 1 7.40 0.25 -8.02
C MET A 1 7.73 -0.47 -6.69
N ILE A 2 6.90 -0.44 -5.65
CA ILE A 2 7.23 -1.04 -4.32
C ILE A 2 7.77 -2.47 -4.42
N ARG A 3 7.04 -3.36 -5.12
CA ARG A 3 7.45 -4.76 -5.31
C ARG A 3 8.87 -4.88 -5.86
N LEU A 4 9.21 -4.09 -6.88
CA LEU A 4 10.53 -4.10 -7.51
C LEU A 4 11.62 -3.82 -6.48
N LEU A 5 11.45 -2.79 -5.63
CA LEU A 5 12.44 -2.43 -4.61
C LEU A 5 12.64 -3.55 -3.59
N LEU A 6 11.55 -4.20 -3.17
CA LEU A 6 11.60 -5.32 -2.22
C LEU A 6 12.25 -6.55 -2.85
N ASP A 7 11.97 -6.83 -4.13
CA ASP A 7 12.61 -7.91 -4.89
C ASP A 7 14.13 -7.70 -5.00
N TYR A 8 14.59 -6.44 -5.03
CA TYR A 8 16.02 -6.08 -4.97
C TYR A 8 16.62 -6.05 -3.56
N GLY A 9 15.86 -6.45 -2.53
CA GLY A 9 16.34 -6.56 -1.15
C GLY A 9 16.27 -5.26 -0.34
N ALA A 10 15.45 -4.29 -0.75
CA ALA A 10 15.18 -3.14 0.10
C ALA A 10 14.47 -3.59 1.39
N ASP A 11 14.95 -3.13 2.54
CA ASP A 11 14.30 -3.36 3.83
C ASP A 11 13.11 -2.37 4.00
N PRO A 12 11.86 -2.86 4.07
CA PRO A 12 10.69 -2.00 4.20
C PRO A 12 10.55 -1.36 5.59
N ASP A 13 11.20 -1.92 6.61
CA ASP A 13 11.14 -1.46 8.00
C ASP A 13 12.29 -0.52 8.36
N ALA A 14 13.22 -0.29 7.42
CA ALA A 14 14.36 0.60 7.63
C ALA A 14 13.91 2.04 7.96
N PRO A 15 14.34 2.60 9.10
CA PRO A 15 14.04 3.97 9.46
C PRO A 15 15.01 4.95 8.79
N THR A 16 14.48 6.11 8.40
CA THR A 16 15.27 7.28 8.07
C THR A 16 15.91 7.89 9.34
N PRO A 17 16.86 8.83 9.22
CA PRO A 17 17.42 9.54 10.38
C PRO A 17 16.40 10.28 11.26
N ARG A 18 15.19 10.53 10.74
CA ARG A 18 14.07 11.13 11.49
C ARG A 18 13.17 10.10 12.18
N GLY A 19 13.50 8.80 12.06
CA GLY A 19 12.70 7.70 12.58
C GLY A 19 11.45 7.38 11.74
N TRP A 20 11.41 7.80 10.46
CA TRP A 20 10.31 7.50 9.55
C TRP A 20 10.64 6.27 8.71
N THR A 21 9.73 5.32 8.62
CA THR A 21 9.76 4.11 7.79
C THR A 21 8.94 4.28 6.51
N ALA A 22 8.99 3.31 5.60
CA ALA A 22 8.15 3.29 4.40
C ALA A 22 6.65 3.39 4.74
N LEU A 23 6.20 2.70 5.80
CA LEU A 23 4.80 2.75 6.27
C LEU A 23 4.39 4.16 6.70
N SER A 24 5.22 4.89 7.44
CA SER A 24 4.89 6.28 7.81
C SER A 24 4.68 7.20 6.61
N TYR A 25 5.49 7.06 5.55
CA TYR A 25 5.30 7.84 4.34
C TYR A 25 4.02 7.43 3.59
N ALA A 26 3.71 6.13 3.56
CA ALA A 26 2.50 5.62 2.91
C ALA A 26 1.22 6.14 3.59
N VAL A 27 1.20 6.19 4.93
CA VAL A 27 0.11 6.77 5.72
C VAL A 27 -0.11 8.24 5.35
N ALA A 28 0.97 9.03 5.31
CA ALA A 28 0.88 10.46 5.00
C ALA A 28 0.47 10.75 3.55
N LYS A 29 0.87 9.91 2.59
CA LYS A 29 0.56 10.07 1.16
C LYS A 29 -0.81 9.54 0.76
N GLY A 30 -1.37 8.58 1.50
CA GLY A 30 -2.61 7.91 1.11
C GLY A 30 -2.47 7.20 -0.24
N LYS A 31 -3.47 7.34 -1.12
CA LYS A 31 -3.54 6.63 -2.43
C LYS A 31 -2.57 7.15 -3.50
N TYR A 32 -1.83 8.22 -3.23
CA TYR A 32 -0.93 8.86 -4.20
C TYR A 32 0.54 8.44 -4.03
N GLY A 33 0.79 7.26 -3.46
CA GLY A 33 2.16 6.78 -3.21
C GLY A 33 2.74 5.94 -4.35
N ALA A 34 3.81 5.19 -4.05
CA ALA A 34 4.64 4.47 -5.01
C ALA A 34 4.01 3.17 -5.57
N VAL A 35 2.72 3.21 -5.87
CA VAL A 35 1.96 2.14 -6.53
C VAL A 35 1.55 2.62 -7.92
N GLU A 36 1.63 1.74 -8.91
CA GLU A 36 1.18 2.04 -10.28
C GLU A 36 -0.35 1.99 -10.37
N ASP A 37 -0.95 1.15 -9.53
CA ASP A 37 -2.36 0.87 -9.49
C ASP A 37 -3.19 1.98 -8.85
N LYS A 38 -4.22 2.44 -9.57
CA LYS A 38 -5.15 3.45 -9.05
C LYS A 38 -6.05 2.85 -7.97
N GLY A 39 -6.11 3.53 -6.83
CA GLY A 39 -7.03 3.16 -5.75
C GLY A 39 -6.44 2.23 -4.70
N ILE A 40 -5.19 1.78 -4.90
CA ILE A 40 -4.41 1.04 -3.91
C ILE A 40 -3.74 2.00 -2.93
N TYR A 41 -3.78 1.63 -1.66
CA TYR A 41 -2.94 2.25 -0.64
C TYR A 41 -1.56 1.58 -0.67
N PRO A 42 -0.46 2.36 -0.79
CA PRO A 42 0.89 1.85 -0.70
C PRO A 42 1.16 1.16 0.65
N GLU A 43 0.46 1.61 1.69
CA GLU A 43 0.49 1.03 3.02
C GLU A 43 0.08 -0.44 2.99
N ASP A 44 -1.04 -0.77 2.33
CA ASP A 44 -1.54 -2.15 2.25
C ASP A 44 -0.59 -3.04 1.44
N VAL A 45 0.05 -2.49 0.41
CA VAL A 45 1.08 -3.21 -0.37
C VAL A 45 2.28 -3.53 0.52
N LEU A 46 2.81 -2.55 1.26
CA LEU A 46 3.93 -2.75 2.17
C LEU A 46 3.60 -3.78 3.26
N LEU A 47 2.42 -3.70 3.86
CA LEU A 47 1.93 -4.66 4.85
C LEU A 47 1.83 -6.07 4.26
N TYR A 48 1.31 -6.21 3.04
CA TYR A 48 1.22 -7.50 2.35
C TYR A 48 2.60 -8.14 2.15
N TYR A 49 3.61 -7.35 1.78
CA TYR A 49 4.99 -7.83 1.63
C TYR A 49 5.77 -7.90 2.96
N GLY A 50 5.11 -7.71 4.10
CA GLY A 50 5.66 -8.02 5.42
C GLY A 50 6.28 -6.85 6.18
N ALA A 51 6.08 -5.59 5.75
CA ALA A 51 6.42 -4.42 6.55
C ALA A 51 5.60 -4.39 7.85
N LYS A 52 6.21 -3.98 8.96
CA LYS A 52 5.59 -4.03 10.31
C LYS A 52 5.81 -2.77 11.12
N VAL A 53 6.86 -2.00 10.83
CA VAL A 53 7.28 -0.89 11.68
C VAL A 53 6.69 0.42 11.19
N TYR A 54 5.82 1.02 11.99
CA TYR A 54 5.38 2.41 11.81
C TYR A 54 6.35 3.33 12.54
N GLY A 55 6.98 4.24 11.80
CA GLY A 55 7.76 5.33 12.39
C GLY A 55 6.89 6.47 12.93
N ASN A 56 7.54 7.49 13.50
CA ASN A 56 6.90 8.76 13.95
C ASN A 56 6.56 9.68 12.77
N GLY A 57 6.00 9.10 11.73
CA GLY A 57 5.78 9.71 10.42
C GLY A 57 5.11 11.08 10.43
N PRO A 58 5.10 11.77 9.27
CA PRO A 58 4.25 12.93 9.14
C PRO A 58 2.79 12.53 9.40
N PRO A 59 1.99 13.41 10.02
CA PRO A 59 0.60 13.10 10.32
C PRO A 59 -0.17 12.84 9.01
N ALA A 60 -1.12 11.90 9.07
CA ALA A 60 -2.01 11.62 7.94
C ALA A 60 -2.87 12.84 7.63
N LEU A 61 -2.91 13.25 6.36
CA LEU A 61 -3.82 14.29 5.89
C LEU A 61 -5.14 13.65 5.43
N GLY A 62 -6.03 13.42 6.39
CA GLY A 62 -7.40 12.92 6.16
C GLY A 62 -7.67 11.52 6.72
N SER A 63 -8.90 11.05 6.51
CA SER A 63 -9.33 9.72 6.93
C SER A 63 -9.07 8.69 5.84
N ARG A 64 -8.29 7.65 6.17
CA ARG A 64 -8.11 6.51 5.26
C ARG A 64 -9.38 5.66 5.24
N SER A 65 -9.67 5.03 4.11
CA SER A 65 -10.75 4.05 4.03
C SER A 65 -10.38 2.82 4.88
N PRO A 66 -11.33 2.22 5.63
CA PRO A 66 -11.03 1.04 6.45
C PRO A 66 -10.82 -0.24 5.64
N ARG A 67 -11.14 -0.22 4.33
CA ARG A 67 -10.99 -1.38 3.45
C ARG A 67 -9.53 -1.66 3.12
N GLN A 68 -9.13 -2.93 3.24
CA GLN A 68 -7.88 -3.43 2.67
C GLN A 68 -7.98 -3.29 1.14
N SER A 69 -7.14 -2.44 0.55
CA SER A 69 -7.21 -2.15 -0.88
C SER A 69 -6.42 -3.14 -1.74
N TYR A 70 -5.44 -3.85 -1.15
CA TYR A 70 -4.53 -4.74 -1.86
C TYR A 70 -4.59 -6.16 -1.30
N ASN A 71 -5.04 -7.10 -2.13
CA ASN A 71 -4.92 -8.53 -1.87
C ASN A 71 -4.94 -9.30 -3.21
N PRO A 72 -3.77 -9.60 -3.81
CA PRO A 72 -3.72 -10.29 -5.09
C PRO A 72 -4.18 -11.75 -5.06
N GLU A 73 -4.38 -12.34 -3.86
CA GLU A 73 -4.90 -13.71 -3.69
C GLU A 73 -6.44 -13.77 -3.63
N ASP A 74 -7.10 -12.61 -3.51
CA ASP A 74 -8.55 -12.54 -3.50
C ASP A 74 -9.12 -12.65 -4.92
N ALA A 75 -10.10 -13.53 -5.12
CA ALA A 75 -10.74 -13.71 -6.42
C ALA A 75 -11.47 -12.45 -6.94
N ALA A 76 -11.89 -11.55 -6.04
CA ALA A 76 -12.53 -10.29 -6.41
C ALA A 76 -11.51 -9.17 -6.75
N PHE A 77 -10.22 -9.41 -6.52
CA PHE A 77 -9.17 -8.43 -6.80
C PHE A 77 -8.76 -8.48 -8.28
N CYS A 78 -9.04 -7.40 -9.01
CA CYS A 78 -8.61 -7.28 -10.40
C CYS A 78 -7.19 -6.71 -10.47
N ARG A 79 -6.24 -7.54 -10.91
CA ARG A 79 -4.83 -7.17 -11.06
C ARG A 79 -4.62 -6.07 -12.10
N GLU A 80 -5.31 -6.15 -13.24
CA GLU A 80 -5.23 -5.16 -14.34
C GLU A 80 -5.65 -3.75 -13.92
N ARG A 81 -6.51 -3.64 -12.91
CA ARG A 81 -7.04 -2.36 -12.43
C ARG A 81 -6.55 -1.99 -11.04
N GLY A 82 -5.72 -2.84 -10.44
CA GLY A 82 -5.36 -2.87 -9.03
C GLY A 82 -6.47 -2.35 -8.13
N SER A 83 -7.62 -3.00 -8.18
CA SER A 83 -8.77 -2.66 -7.33
C SER A 83 -9.82 -3.75 -7.37
N TYR A 84 -10.58 -3.83 -6.28
CA TYR A 84 -11.77 -4.67 -6.20
C TYR A 84 -12.81 -4.21 -7.21
N GLN A 85 -13.31 -5.15 -8.00
CA GLN A 85 -14.41 -4.90 -8.92
C GLN A 85 -15.71 -5.33 -8.26
N SER A 86 -16.73 -4.48 -8.38
CA SER A 86 -18.10 -4.98 -8.21
C SER A 86 -18.31 -6.03 -9.30
N PRO A 87 -18.75 -7.26 -8.98
CA PRO A 87 -19.13 -8.19 -10.02
C PRO A 87 -20.19 -7.50 -10.87
N PHE A 88 -19.94 -7.37 -12.17
CA PHE A 88 -21.00 -6.96 -13.08
C PHE A 88 -22.09 -8.03 -12.96
N PRO A 89 -23.36 -7.67 -12.74
CA PRO A 89 -24.42 -8.66 -12.85
C PRO A 89 -24.33 -9.26 -14.24
N ALA A 90 -24.30 -10.59 -14.33
CA ALA A 90 -24.44 -11.27 -15.61
C ALA A 90 -25.76 -10.82 -16.25
N PRO A 91 -25.77 -10.54 -17.58
CA PRO A 91 -26.99 -10.12 -18.28
C PRO A 91 -28.10 -11.17 -18.20
#